data_AF-A0A0J8QUX0-F1
#
_entry.id   AF-A0A0J8QUX0-F1
#
_cell.length_a   1.000
_cell.length_b   1.000
_cell.length_c   1.000
_cell.angle_alpha   90.00
_cell.angle_beta   90.00
_cell.angle_gamma   90.00
#
_symmetry.space_group_name_H-M   'P 1'
#
loop_
_entity.id
_entity.type
_entity.pdbx_description
1 polymer ?
#
loop_
_entity_poly.entity_id
_entity_poly.type
_entity_poly.pdbx_seq_one_letter_code
_entity_poly.pdbx_strand_id
1 'polypeptide(L)'
;MRITKLQQDEARTTSELLGKDCEGYEFVHEYEDEEESDDELAMSGLLYNMAELALSDASISTLASELSEDEYAMSRQRADSFGTSVSDDEERDHFHHDAVVSIVDSLKEGLSADVVQLELVGLRMSANASEHQVRRAVVTAFMKHAQRQLEEGVSAGEAIKQLLTKYKEMLARIVFDRETDEKPDQVDLLLLFQQDLVERSKGGTILLFVAKELYDLEIVEDEAFEQWWDNERSTATEALKKVRQQTQPFIDWMMTEESDEEESDEESGEEEEDDDDDESE
;
A
#
# COMPACT_ATOMS: atom_id res chain seq x y z
N MET A 1 7.49 -32.42 -15.59
CA MET A 1 8.86 -32.28 -15.08
C MET A 1 9.21 -33.52 -14.27
N ARG A 2 10.04 -34.41 -14.81
CA ARG A 2 10.48 -35.63 -14.12
C ARG A 2 12.00 -35.56 -13.98
N ILE A 3 12.48 -35.59 -12.75
CA ILE A 3 13.91 -35.76 -12.46
C ILE A 3 14.12 -37.27 -12.34
N THR A 4 14.59 -37.89 -13.42
CA THR A 4 14.90 -39.33 -13.44
C THR A 4 16.38 -39.55 -13.15
N LYS A 5 16.67 -40.43 -12.20
CA LYS A 5 18.04 -40.80 -11.82
C LYS A 5 18.59 -41.79 -12.85
N LEU A 6 19.25 -41.27 -13.88
CA LEU A 6 20.01 -42.08 -14.83
C LEU A 6 21.37 -42.41 -14.18
N GLN A 7 21.54 -43.66 -13.77
CA GLN A 7 22.83 -44.16 -13.30
C GLN A 7 23.66 -44.51 -14.54
N GLN A 8 24.35 -43.51 -15.08
CA GLN A 8 25.32 -43.69 -16.17
C GLN A 8 26.73 -43.74 -15.58
N ASP A 9 27.47 -44.78 -15.96
CA ASP A 9 28.73 -45.20 -15.30
C ASP A 9 29.94 -44.27 -15.55
N GLU A 10 29.81 -43.14 -16.28
CA GLU A 10 30.91 -42.20 -16.50
C GLU A 10 30.44 -40.75 -16.66
N ALA A 11 29.85 -40.15 -15.63
CA ALA A 11 29.69 -38.69 -15.57
C ALA A 11 30.99 -38.05 -15.02
N ARG A 12 31.73 -37.32 -15.87
CA ARG A 12 32.84 -36.46 -15.43
C ARG A 12 32.28 -35.30 -14.60
N THR A 13 32.12 -35.54 -13.31
CA THR A 13 31.74 -34.52 -12.35
C THR A 13 32.97 -33.70 -11.99
N THR A 14 32.98 -32.42 -12.37
CA THR A 14 34.02 -31.47 -11.96
C THR A 14 33.80 -31.14 -10.49
N SER A 15 34.50 -31.86 -9.61
CA SER A 15 34.41 -31.80 -8.14
C SER A 15 34.80 -30.46 -7.50
N GLU A 16 35.15 -29.44 -8.30
CA GLU A 16 35.57 -28.12 -7.82
C GLU A 16 34.39 -27.20 -7.50
N LEU A 17 33.25 -27.39 -8.18
CA LEU A 17 32.05 -26.55 -8.03
C LEU A 17 31.06 -27.08 -6.99
N LEU A 18 31.20 -28.35 -6.59
CA LEU A 18 30.30 -29.02 -5.64
C LEU A 18 31.01 -29.15 -4.30
N GLY A 19 30.42 -28.62 -3.23
CA GLY A 19 30.93 -28.76 -1.86
C GLY A 19 31.03 -30.25 -1.45
N LYS A 20 31.80 -30.55 -0.39
CA LYS A 20 32.23 -31.91 0.01
C LYS A 20 31.11 -32.96 0.16
N ASP A 21 29.85 -32.55 0.25
CA ASP A 21 28.68 -33.44 0.41
C ASP A 21 27.53 -33.14 -0.58
N CYS A 22 27.80 -32.50 -1.73
CA CYS A 22 26.75 -32.19 -2.73
C CYS A 22 26.68 -33.23 -3.86
N GLU A 23 25.50 -33.78 -4.11
CA GLU A 23 25.18 -34.57 -5.31
C GLU A 23 24.61 -33.66 -6.42
N GLY A 24 25.33 -33.55 -7.55
CA GLY A 24 24.86 -32.84 -8.74
C GLY A 24 24.14 -33.78 -9.72
N TYR A 25 23.11 -33.27 -10.39
CA TYR A 25 22.42 -33.96 -11.48
C TYR A 25 22.58 -33.16 -12.77
N GLU A 26 22.94 -33.83 -13.87
CA GLU A 26 22.97 -33.23 -15.20
C GLU A 26 21.54 -33.03 -15.70
N PHE A 27 21.21 -31.80 -16.10
CA PHE A 27 19.93 -31.50 -16.72
C PHE A 27 20.00 -31.78 -18.21
N VAL A 28 19.30 -32.81 -18.66
CA VAL A 28 19.15 -33.14 -20.09
C VAL A 28 17.77 -32.67 -20.53
N HIS A 29 17.72 -31.83 -21.56
CA HIS A 29 16.46 -31.46 -22.21
C HIS A 29 15.90 -32.69 -22.92
N GLU A 30 14.66 -33.08 -22.61
CA GLU A 30 13.93 -34.11 -23.36
C GLU A 30 13.55 -33.58 -24.76
N TYR A 31 14.55 -33.53 -25.64
CA TYR A 31 14.38 -33.45 -27.09
C TYR A 31 15.43 -34.37 -27.71
N GLU A 32 15.22 -35.68 -27.58
CA GLU A 32 15.87 -36.63 -28.48
C GLU A 32 14.83 -37.04 -29.54
N ASP A 33 15.29 -37.02 -30.79
CA ASP A 33 14.66 -37.53 -32.01
C ASP A 33 13.65 -36.65 -32.74
N GLU A 34 14.09 -35.49 -33.25
CA GLU A 34 13.83 -35.13 -34.66
C GLU A 34 15.11 -34.52 -35.25
N GLU A 35 15.52 -35.00 -36.44
CA GLU A 35 16.72 -34.56 -37.15
C GLU A 35 16.68 -33.03 -37.37
N GLU A 36 17.37 -32.25 -36.53
CA GLU A 36 17.52 -30.81 -36.68
C GLU A 36 18.23 -30.50 -38.00
N SER A 37 17.46 -30.08 -39.00
CA SER A 37 18.00 -29.34 -40.14
C SER A 37 18.50 -27.98 -39.65
N ASP A 38 19.72 -27.61 -40.03
CA ASP A 38 20.43 -26.35 -39.73
C ASP A 38 19.66 -25.03 -40.02
N ASP A 39 18.41 -25.07 -40.46
CA ASP A 39 17.59 -23.91 -40.84
C ASP A 39 16.74 -23.30 -39.69
N GLU A 40 16.57 -23.96 -38.54
CA GLU A 40 15.72 -23.43 -37.44
C GLU A 40 16.45 -22.58 -36.39
N LEU A 41 17.79 -22.58 -36.38
CA LEU A 41 18.58 -21.67 -35.52
C LEU A 41 18.44 -20.19 -35.95
N ALA A 42 17.86 -19.91 -37.12
CA ALA A 42 17.61 -18.58 -37.64
C ALA A 42 16.34 -17.90 -37.07
N MET A 43 15.55 -18.58 -36.23
CA MET A 43 14.34 -18.02 -35.62
C MET A 43 14.52 -17.50 -34.18
N SER A 44 15.76 -17.34 -33.70
CA SER A 44 16.04 -16.49 -32.52
C SER A 44 16.11 -15.02 -32.96
N GLY A 45 14.96 -14.35 -32.93
CA GLY A 45 14.77 -12.95 -33.33
C GLY A 45 15.42 -11.90 -32.41
N LEU A 46 16.71 -12.06 -32.10
CA LEU A 46 17.52 -11.08 -31.36
C LEU A 46 18.81 -10.67 -32.10
N LEU A 47 18.89 -10.88 -33.41
CA LEU A 47 19.90 -10.24 -34.25
C LEU A 47 19.36 -8.89 -34.74
N TYR A 48 19.29 -7.97 -33.79
CA TYR A 48 18.99 -6.56 -34.02
C TYR A 48 20.04 -5.96 -34.96
N ASN A 49 19.56 -5.35 -36.04
CA ASN A 49 20.33 -4.65 -37.05
C ASN A 49 21.08 -3.45 -36.41
N MET A 50 22.26 -3.69 -35.85
CA MET A 50 23.11 -2.68 -35.20
C MET A 50 23.66 -1.61 -36.16
N ALA A 51 23.38 -1.69 -37.47
CA ALA A 51 23.84 -0.71 -38.44
C ALA A 51 23.09 0.63 -38.39
N GLU A 52 21.89 0.68 -37.78
CA GLU A 52 21.09 1.92 -37.67
C GLU A 52 21.11 2.56 -36.27
N LEU A 53 21.83 1.97 -35.30
CA LEU A 53 22.09 2.55 -33.97
C LEU A 53 23.23 3.60 -33.98
N ALA A 54 23.42 4.30 -35.10
CA ALA A 54 24.23 5.51 -35.16
C ALA A 54 23.47 6.63 -34.44
N LEU A 55 23.51 6.57 -33.11
CA LEU A 55 23.01 7.53 -32.15
C LEU A 55 23.49 8.94 -32.51
N SER A 56 22.54 9.86 -32.73
CA SER A 56 22.80 11.28 -32.59
C SER A 56 23.05 11.57 -31.11
N ASP A 57 24.31 11.84 -30.78
CA ASP A 57 24.82 12.17 -29.44
C ASP A 57 24.47 13.63 -29.04
N ALA A 58 23.20 14.00 -29.15
CA ALA A 58 22.73 15.32 -28.79
C ALA A 58 21.26 15.26 -28.34
N SER A 59 21.03 14.82 -27.10
CA SER A 59 20.06 15.40 -26.15
C SER A 59 19.88 14.47 -24.95
N ILE A 60 20.91 14.35 -24.10
CA ILE A 60 20.74 13.94 -22.70
C ILE A 60 20.87 15.22 -21.88
N SER A 61 19.76 15.92 -21.66
CA SER A 61 19.68 17.00 -20.67
C SER A 61 18.22 17.39 -20.40
N THR A 62 17.54 16.67 -19.52
CA THR A 62 16.42 17.17 -18.70
C THR A 62 16.35 16.39 -17.37
N LEU A 63 17.44 16.39 -16.60
CA LEU A 63 17.39 16.15 -15.15
C LEU A 63 17.49 17.52 -14.44
N ALA A 64 16.47 18.35 -14.62
CA ALA A 64 16.19 19.55 -13.82
C ALA A 64 14.93 20.22 -14.38
N SER A 65 13.75 19.79 -13.92
CA SER A 65 12.59 20.67 -13.68
C SER A 65 11.56 19.84 -12.91
N GLU A 66 11.37 20.25 -11.66
CA GLU A 66 10.35 19.81 -10.73
C GLU A 66 8.94 20.23 -11.20
N LEU A 67 7.95 19.72 -10.47
CA LEU A 67 6.61 20.29 -10.23
C LEU A 67 5.44 19.71 -11.04
N SER A 68 4.60 19.01 -10.27
CA SER A 68 3.17 18.75 -10.38
C SER A 68 2.37 19.60 -11.37
N GLU A 69 1.57 18.94 -12.21
CA GLU A 69 0.25 19.43 -12.64
C GLU A 69 -0.58 18.24 -13.14
N ASP A 70 -1.47 17.73 -12.28
CA ASP A 70 -2.58 16.87 -12.66
C ASP A 70 -3.62 17.72 -13.41
N GLU A 71 -3.81 17.49 -14.71
CA GLU A 71 -4.93 18.07 -15.46
C GLU A 71 -5.62 16.99 -16.31
N TYR A 72 -6.89 16.73 -15.94
CA TYR A 72 -7.82 15.85 -16.63
C TYR A 72 -8.03 16.26 -18.11
N ALA A 73 -7.63 15.40 -19.05
CA ALA A 73 -8.00 15.53 -20.45
C ALA A 73 -8.66 14.25 -20.99
N MET A 74 -9.98 14.19 -20.88
CA MET A 74 -10.82 13.31 -21.69
C MET A 74 -10.80 13.79 -23.16
N SER A 75 -10.03 13.13 -24.05
CA SER A 75 -10.31 13.18 -25.49
C SER A 75 -9.62 12.07 -26.32
N ARG A 76 -10.48 11.15 -26.81
CA ARG A 76 -10.44 10.49 -28.13
C ARG A 76 -9.40 9.39 -28.40
N GLN A 77 -9.94 8.17 -28.46
CA GLN A 77 -9.44 7.04 -29.24
C GLN A 77 -8.99 7.46 -30.66
N ARG A 78 -7.86 6.95 -31.15
CA ARG A 78 -7.71 6.12 -32.38
C ARG A 78 -6.28 5.57 -32.55
N ALA A 79 -6.22 4.25 -32.75
CA ALA A 79 -5.29 3.48 -33.60
C ALA A 79 -3.80 3.35 -33.22
N ASP A 80 -3.45 2.10 -32.88
CA ASP A 80 -2.36 1.31 -33.48
C ASP A 80 -0.92 1.63 -33.07
N SER A 81 -0.44 0.92 -32.03
CA SER A 81 0.84 0.22 -32.10
C SER A 81 0.90 -0.87 -31.03
N PHE A 82 0.82 -2.13 -31.46
CA PHE A 82 1.21 -3.29 -30.66
C PHE A 82 2.74 -3.30 -30.59
N GLY A 83 3.29 -2.57 -29.61
CA GLY A 83 4.72 -2.43 -29.37
C GLY A 83 4.98 -2.55 -27.87
N THR A 84 5.62 -3.65 -27.50
CA THR A 84 6.03 -4.06 -26.14
C THR A 84 6.86 -2.99 -25.40
N SER A 85 6.17 -2.05 -24.77
CA SER A 85 6.67 -1.29 -23.64
C SER A 85 5.48 -0.86 -22.79
N VAL A 86 4.81 -1.84 -22.18
CA VAL A 86 3.90 -1.56 -21.07
C VAL A 86 4.76 -0.89 -20.00
N SER A 87 4.53 0.40 -19.82
CA SER A 87 5.17 1.17 -18.75
C SER A 87 4.66 0.60 -17.43
N ASP A 88 5.53 0.50 -16.42
CA ASP A 88 5.17 0.17 -15.03
C ASP A 88 3.97 1.00 -14.54
N ASP A 89 3.80 2.23 -15.06
CA ASP A 89 2.66 3.11 -14.78
C ASP A 89 1.31 2.56 -15.27
N GLU A 90 1.26 1.88 -16.43
CA GLU A 90 0.02 1.31 -16.96
C GLU A 90 -0.42 0.08 -16.13
N GLU A 91 0.50 -0.78 -15.72
CA GLU A 91 0.22 -1.93 -14.84
C GLU A 91 -0.27 -1.50 -13.45
N ARG A 92 0.30 -0.43 -12.89
CA ARG A 92 -0.11 0.14 -11.60
C ARG A 92 -1.53 0.69 -11.62
N ASP A 93 -1.91 1.33 -12.72
CA ASP A 93 -3.26 1.87 -12.91
C ASP A 93 -4.29 0.75 -13.18
N HIS A 94 -3.89 -0.32 -13.87
CA HIS A 94 -4.75 -1.50 -14.05
C HIS A 94 -5.10 -2.17 -12.72
N PHE A 95 -4.11 -2.42 -11.84
CA PHE A 95 -4.38 -2.99 -10.53
C PHE A 95 -5.32 -2.11 -9.70
N HIS A 96 -5.04 -0.80 -9.63
CA HIS A 96 -5.87 0.11 -8.83
C HIS A 96 -7.31 0.14 -9.31
N HIS A 97 -7.53 0.23 -10.62
CA HIS A 97 -8.86 0.20 -11.19
C HIS A 97 -9.61 -1.10 -10.85
N ASP A 98 -9.00 -2.25 -11.12
CA ASP A 98 -9.62 -3.56 -10.93
C ASP A 98 -9.93 -3.83 -9.46
N ALA A 99 -8.98 -3.51 -8.57
CA ALA A 99 -9.17 -3.65 -7.12
C ALA A 99 -10.28 -2.72 -6.60
N VAL A 100 -10.32 -1.46 -7.05
CA VAL A 100 -11.39 -0.52 -6.63
C VAL A 100 -12.76 -1.01 -7.10
N VAL A 101 -12.88 -1.50 -8.33
CA VAL A 101 -14.15 -2.02 -8.86
C VAL A 101 -14.60 -3.24 -8.06
N SER A 102 -13.71 -4.23 -7.86
CA SER A 102 -13.99 -5.44 -7.08
C SER A 102 -14.42 -5.13 -5.65
N ILE A 103 -13.71 -4.25 -4.94
CA ILE A 103 -14.06 -3.88 -3.56
C ILE A 103 -15.40 -3.13 -3.55
N VAL A 104 -15.60 -2.14 -4.42
CA VAL A 104 -16.85 -1.37 -4.45
C VAL A 104 -18.06 -2.27 -4.71
N ASP A 105 -17.95 -3.24 -5.62
CA ASP A 105 -19.04 -4.16 -5.91
C ASP A 105 -19.28 -5.12 -4.74
N SER A 106 -18.22 -5.64 -4.12
CA SER A 106 -18.33 -6.43 -2.89
C SER A 106 -19.01 -5.68 -1.74
N LEU A 107 -18.71 -4.39 -1.57
CA LEU A 107 -19.32 -3.52 -0.57
C LEU A 107 -20.81 -3.28 -0.86
N LYS A 108 -21.20 -3.16 -2.14
CA LYS A 108 -22.61 -3.03 -2.55
C LYS A 108 -23.40 -4.31 -2.31
N GLU A 109 -22.81 -5.46 -2.60
CA GLU A 109 -23.42 -6.78 -2.34
C GLU A 109 -23.45 -7.12 -0.85
N GLY A 110 -22.67 -6.39 -0.03
CA GLY A 110 -22.63 -6.56 1.40
C GLY A 110 -21.83 -7.78 1.85
N LEU A 111 -20.89 -8.25 1.02
CA LEU A 111 -20.02 -9.39 1.32
C LEU A 111 -19.25 -9.18 2.64
N SER A 112 -18.88 -10.29 3.29
CA SER A 112 -18.10 -10.28 4.53
C SER A 112 -16.67 -9.82 4.28
N ALA A 113 -16.06 -9.18 5.28
CA ALA A 113 -14.68 -8.66 5.18
C ALA A 113 -13.67 -9.73 4.73
N ASP A 114 -13.81 -10.97 5.19
CA ASP A 114 -12.92 -12.07 4.81
C ASP A 114 -12.97 -12.44 3.31
N VAL A 115 -14.15 -12.30 2.69
CA VAL A 115 -14.32 -12.60 1.26
C VAL A 115 -13.66 -11.51 0.43
N VAL A 116 -13.92 -10.24 0.79
CA VAL A 116 -13.30 -9.08 0.13
C VAL A 116 -11.78 -9.12 0.29
N GLN A 117 -11.29 -9.50 1.47
CA GLN A 117 -9.86 -9.66 1.73
C GLN A 117 -9.24 -10.76 0.88
N LEU A 118 -9.92 -11.92 0.74
CA LEU A 118 -9.41 -13.02 -0.08
C LEU A 118 -9.26 -12.62 -1.55
N GLU A 119 -10.27 -11.93 -2.09
CA GLU A 119 -10.22 -11.40 -3.46
C GLU A 119 -9.11 -10.36 -3.62
N LEU A 120 -8.99 -9.42 -2.68
CA LEU A 120 -7.96 -8.39 -2.71
C LEU A 120 -6.54 -8.98 -2.67
N VAL A 121 -6.32 -9.99 -1.83
CA VAL A 121 -5.03 -10.70 -1.78
C VAL A 121 -4.77 -11.43 -3.10
N GLY A 122 -5.77 -12.07 -3.69
CA GLY A 122 -5.66 -12.70 -5.00
C GLY A 122 -5.27 -11.71 -6.10
N LEU A 123 -5.96 -10.58 -6.17
CA LEU A 123 -5.68 -9.50 -7.12
C LEU A 123 -4.28 -8.92 -6.92
N ARG A 124 -3.91 -8.61 -5.67
CA ARG A 124 -2.58 -8.12 -5.32
C ARG A 124 -1.49 -9.05 -5.83
N MET A 125 -1.62 -10.36 -5.58
CA MET A 125 -0.63 -11.36 -5.99
C MET A 125 -0.57 -11.51 -7.52
N SER A 126 -1.72 -11.44 -8.20
CA SER A 126 -1.77 -11.54 -9.66
C SER A 126 -1.15 -10.35 -10.38
N ALA A 127 -1.26 -9.15 -9.80
CA ALA A 127 -0.75 -7.91 -10.37
C ALA A 127 0.60 -7.48 -9.76
N ASN A 128 1.18 -8.29 -8.86
CA ASN A 128 2.40 -7.98 -8.11
C ASN A 128 2.38 -6.57 -7.47
N ALA A 129 1.24 -6.19 -6.88
CA ALA A 129 1.03 -4.83 -6.36
C ALA A 129 1.67 -4.63 -4.98
N SER A 130 2.20 -3.42 -4.77
CA SER A 130 2.75 -2.96 -3.48
C SER A 130 1.67 -2.70 -2.43
N GLU A 131 2.06 -2.72 -1.16
CA GLU A 131 1.21 -2.43 -0.01
C GLU A 131 0.56 -1.04 -0.11
N HIS A 132 1.31 -0.04 -0.54
CA HIS A 132 0.79 1.31 -0.77
C HIS A 132 -0.33 1.31 -1.83
N GLN A 133 -0.15 0.60 -2.95
CA GLN A 133 -1.20 0.50 -3.98
C GLN A 133 -2.45 -0.19 -3.45
N VAL A 134 -2.29 -1.21 -2.61
CA VAL A 134 -3.40 -1.90 -1.95
C VAL A 134 -4.14 -0.92 -1.03
N ARG A 135 -3.44 -0.19 -0.15
CA ARG A 135 -4.05 0.83 0.72
C ARG A 135 -4.80 1.88 -0.10
N ARG A 136 -4.19 2.39 -1.17
CA ARG A 136 -4.80 3.38 -2.08
C ARG A 136 -6.10 2.85 -2.69
N ALA A 137 -6.12 1.60 -3.15
CA ALA A 137 -7.32 0.98 -3.71
C ALA A 137 -8.43 0.83 -2.66
N VAL A 138 -8.09 0.38 -1.45
CA VAL A 138 -9.03 0.21 -0.34
C VAL A 138 -9.65 1.55 0.06
N VAL A 139 -8.83 2.59 0.27
CA VAL A 139 -9.29 3.93 0.62
C VAL A 139 -10.25 4.49 -0.43
N THR A 140 -9.85 4.47 -1.71
CA THR A 140 -10.70 4.98 -2.79
C THR A 140 -12.04 4.23 -2.87
N ALA A 141 -12.03 2.91 -2.70
CA ALA A 141 -13.25 2.09 -2.69
C ALA A 141 -14.16 2.41 -1.50
N PHE A 142 -13.59 2.54 -0.31
CA PHE A 142 -14.32 2.85 0.93
C PHE A 142 -14.97 4.23 0.83
N MET A 143 -14.25 5.23 0.34
CA MET A 143 -14.79 6.58 0.19
C MET A 143 -15.85 6.67 -0.92
N LYS A 144 -15.71 5.90 -2.02
CA LYS A 144 -16.79 5.75 -3.03
C LYS A 144 -18.06 5.16 -2.41
N HIS A 145 -17.92 4.13 -1.58
CA HIS A 145 -19.07 3.53 -0.90
C HIS A 145 -19.70 4.49 0.13
N ALA A 146 -18.88 5.18 0.93
CA ALA A 146 -19.36 6.15 1.92
C ALA A 146 -20.11 7.32 1.27
N GLN A 147 -19.61 7.86 0.15
CA GLN A 147 -20.32 8.90 -0.61
C GLN A 147 -21.66 8.43 -1.13
N ARG A 148 -21.72 7.21 -1.68
CA ARG A 148 -22.98 6.62 -2.14
C ARG A 148 -24.01 6.52 -1.00
N GLN A 149 -23.60 6.10 0.19
CA GLN A 149 -24.50 6.08 1.36
C GLN A 149 -24.97 7.47 1.77
N LEU A 150 -24.09 8.48 1.62
CA LEU A 150 -24.43 9.87 1.89
C LEU A 150 -25.46 10.43 0.91
N GLU A 151 -25.35 10.05 -0.37
CA GLU A 151 -26.33 10.37 -1.41
C GLU A 151 -27.68 9.67 -1.19
N GLU A 152 -27.67 8.48 -0.58
CA GLU A 152 -28.86 7.75 -0.14
C GLU A 152 -29.50 8.34 1.14
N GLY A 153 -28.88 9.35 1.74
CA GLY A 153 -29.42 10.12 2.87
C GLY A 153 -28.92 9.69 4.24
N VAL A 154 -27.97 8.76 4.32
CA VAL A 154 -27.31 8.37 5.58
C VAL A 154 -26.41 9.53 6.05
N SER A 155 -26.28 9.71 7.37
CA SER A 155 -25.37 10.73 7.91
C SER A 155 -23.90 10.31 7.74
N ALA A 156 -22.98 11.27 7.62
CA ALA A 156 -21.56 10.97 7.38
C ALA A 156 -20.96 10.11 8.50
N GLY A 157 -21.22 10.46 9.76
CA GLY A 157 -20.73 9.69 10.90
C GLY A 157 -21.26 8.26 10.91
N GLU A 158 -22.57 8.07 10.69
CA GLU A 158 -23.15 6.73 10.66
C GLU A 158 -22.62 5.89 9.48
N ALA A 159 -22.50 6.46 8.29
CA ALA A 159 -21.99 5.75 7.13
C ALA A 159 -20.54 5.28 7.33
N ILE A 160 -19.69 6.14 7.89
CA ILE A 160 -18.29 5.80 8.18
C ILE A 160 -18.17 4.79 9.31
N LYS A 161 -18.92 4.98 10.41
CA LYS A 161 -18.96 4.03 11.53
C LYS A 161 -19.35 2.63 11.08
N GLN A 162 -20.44 2.51 10.32
CA GLN A 162 -20.89 1.21 9.79
C GLN A 162 -19.85 0.57 8.87
N LEU A 163 -19.25 1.36 7.97
CA LEU A 163 -18.25 0.87 7.02
C LEU A 163 -16.99 0.39 7.74
N LEU A 164 -16.36 1.24 8.55
CA LEU A 164 -15.09 0.92 9.21
C LEU A 164 -15.27 -0.19 10.25
N THR A 165 -16.35 -0.19 11.02
CA THR A 165 -16.63 -1.28 11.98
C THR A 165 -16.78 -2.62 11.28
N LYS A 166 -17.49 -2.66 10.13
CA LYS A 166 -17.72 -3.91 9.38
C LYS A 166 -16.45 -4.45 8.74
N TYR A 167 -15.56 -3.57 8.28
CA TYR A 167 -14.34 -3.94 7.55
C TYR A 167 -13.05 -3.66 8.33
N LYS A 168 -13.10 -3.52 9.66
CA LYS A 168 -11.93 -3.24 10.50
C LYS A 168 -10.79 -4.24 10.31
N GLU A 169 -11.12 -5.53 10.20
CA GLU A 169 -10.17 -6.61 10.02
C GLU A 169 -9.46 -6.55 8.65
N MET A 170 -10.09 -5.92 7.67
CA MET A 170 -9.49 -5.69 6.35
C MET A 170 -8.47 -4.55 6.45
N LEU A 171 -8.81 -3.46 7.14
CA LEU A 171 -7.93 -2.31 7.37
C LEU A 171 -6.73 -2.66 8.26
N ALA A 172 -6.94 -3.46 9.31
CA ALA A 172 -5.85 -3.90 10.17
C ALA A 172 -4.82 -4.78 9.44
N ARG A 173 -5.18 -5.41 8.31
CA ARG A 173 -4.28 -6.28 7.53
C ARG A 173 -3.49 -5.56 6.44
N ILE A 174 -3.71 -4.27 6.25
CA ILE A 174 -2.97 -3.43 5.27
C ILE A 174 -2.01 -2.45 5.96
N VAL A 175 -1.92 -2.53 7.29
CA VAL A 175 -1.07 -1.72 8.17
C VAL A 175 -0.18 -2.68 8.96
N PHE A 176 1.14 -2.58 8.84
CA PHE A 176 2.08 -3.57 9.39
C PHE A 176 3.03 -3.00 10.46
N ASP A 177 2.90 -1.73 10.80
CA ASP A 177 3.86 -0.91 11.54
C ASP A 177 3.48 -0.66 13.02
N ARG A 178 2.54 -1.44 13.56
CA ARG A 178 2.08 -1.30 14.97
C ARG A 178 3.22 -1.40 15.97
N GLU A 179 4.25 -2.19 15.68
CA GLU A 179 5.40 -2.39 16.57
C GLU A 179 6.53 -1.37 16.37
N THR A 180 6.39 -0.40 15.46
CA THR A 180 7.44 0.59 15.14
C THR A 180 7.04 2.00 15.53
N ASP A 181 7.99 2.81 15.98
CA ASP A 181 7.72 4.19 16.40
C ASP A 181 7.34 5.13 15.23
N GLU A 182 7.95 4.97 14.05
CA GLU A 182 7.78 5.89 12.89
C GLU A 182 6.50 5.64 12.05
N LYS A 183 5.57 4.78 12.52
CA LYS A 183 4.25 4.44 11.94
C LYS A 183 4.01 4.79 10.44
N PRO A 184 4.85 4.34 9.48
CA PRO A 184 4.80 4.85 8.10
C PRO A 184 3.56 4.37 7.32
N ASP A 185 3.04 3.18 7.59
CA ASP A 185 1.84 2.65 6.94
C ASP A 185 0.56 3.34 7.44
N GLN A 186 0.50 3.68 8.74
CA GLN A 186 -0.63 4.42 9.32
C GLN A 186 -0.67 5.86 8.81
N VAL A 187 0.49 6.52 8.76
CA VAL A 187 0.61 7.87 8.18
C VAL A 187 0.24 7.86 6.70
N ASP A 188 0.71 6.85 5.95
CA ASP A 188 0.33 6.67 4.54
C ASP A 188 -1.20 6.47 4.38
N LEU A 189 -1.82 5.66 5.25
CA LEU A 189 -3.27 5.46 5.25
C LEU A 189 -4.03 6.78 5.47
N LEU A 190 -3.63 7.58 6.46
CA LEU A 190 -4.24 8.89 6.74
C LEU A 190 -4.06 9.88 5.58
N LEU A 191 -2.86 9.92 4.98
CA LEU A 191 -2.59 10.75 3.80
C LEU A 191 -3.47 10.36 2.62
N LEU A 192 -3.65 9.05 2.37
CA LEU A 192 -4.50 8.54 1.29
C LEU A 192 -5.96 8.94 1.51
N PHE A 193 -6.49 8.84 2.74
CA PHE A 193 -7.84 9.32 3.05
C PHE A 193 -7.97 10.82 2.80
N GLN A 194 -6.99 11.60 3.27
CA GLN A 194 -6.98 13.04 3.10
C GLN A 194 -6.99 13.43 1.61
N GLN A 195 -6.12 12.82 0.79
CA GLN A 195 -6.01 13.07 -0.64
C GLN A 195 -7.30 12.74 -1.38
N ASP A 196 -7.87 11.55 -1.15
CA ASP A 196 -9.09 11.10 -1.82
C ASP A 196 -10.31 11.94 -1.41
N LEU A 197 -10.31 12.54 -0.21
CA LEU A 197 -11.40 13.39 0.29
C LEU A 197 -11.35 14.84 -0.19
N VAL A 198 -10.27 15.31 -0.80
CA VAL A 198 -10.15 16.69 -1.32
C VAL A 198 -11.25 17.01 -2.34
N GLU A 199 -11.51 16.08 -3.25
CA GLU A 199 -12.46 16.27 -4.36
C GLU A 199 -13.89 15.92 -3.98
N ARG A 200 -14.11 15.47 -2.74
CA ARG A 200 -15.35 14.86 -2.29
C ARG A 200 -16.25 15.86 -1.56
N SER A 201 -17.55 15.71 -1.79
CA SER A 201 -18.56 16.49 -1.05
C SER A 201 -18.45 16.19 0.44
N LYS A 202 -18.43 17.25 1.26
CA LYS A 202 -18.23 17.16 2.72
C LYS A 202 -16.94 16.43 3.13
N GLY A 203 -15.89 16.46 2.28
CA GLY A 203 -14.63 15.77 2.51
C GLY A 203 -14.03 15.98 3.90
N GLY A 204 -13.97 17.21 4.39
CA GLY A 204 -13.41 17.49 5.73
C GLY A 204 -14.24 16.91 6.87
N THR A 205 -15.57 16.88 6.73
CA THR A 205 -16.45 16.27 7.73
C THR A 205 -16.30 14.76 7.74
N ILE A 206 -16.20 14.16 6.55
CA ILE A 206 -15.96 12.73 6.41
C ILE A 206 -14.59 12.38 6.99
N LEU A 207 -13.55 13.16 6.72
CA LEU A 207 -12.19 12.96 7.25
C LEU A 207 -12.17 12.97 8.78
N LEU A 208 -12.88 13.91 9.41
CA LEU A 208 -13.02 13.94 10.87
C LEU A 208 -13.64 12.64 11.41
N PHE A 209 -14.71 12.14 10.79
CA PHE A 209 -15.34 10.89 11.22
C PHE A 209 -14.46 9.66 10.95
N VAL A 210 -13.73 9.66 9.83
CA VAL A 210 -12.75 8.62 9.53
C VAL A 210 -11.65 8.60 10.59
N ALA A 211 -11.05 9.74 10.91
CA ALA A 211 -10.00 9.84 11.92
C ALA A 211 -10.47 9.31 13.28
N LYS A 212 -11.65 9.76 13.75
CA LYS A 212 -12.24 9.29 15.01
C LYS A 212 -12.50 7.80 15.04
N GLU A 213 -13.10 7.26 13.99
CA GLU A 213 -13.43 5.83 13.97
C GLU A 213 -12.17 4.96 13.74
N LEU A 214 -11.12 5.46 13.09
CA LEU A 214 -9.83 4.76 13.01
C LEU A 214 -9.13 4.69 14.37
N TYR A 215 -9.22 5.76 15.16
CA TYR A 215 -8.75 5.82 16.55
C TYR A 215 -9.57 4.88 17.44
N ASP A 216 -10.90 4.99 17.45
CA ASP A 216 -11.81 4.16 18.27
C ASP A 216 -11.67 2.65 17.98
N LEU A 217 -11.25 2.28 16.76
CA LEU A 217 -11.05 0.89 16.35
C LEU A 217 -9.62 0.39 16.55
N GLU A 218 -8.73 1.21 17.11
CA GLU A 218 -7.30 0.90 17.33
C GLU A 218 -6.61 0.42 16.03
N ILE A 219 -6.95 1.08 14.92
CA ILE A 219 -6.32 0.86 13.61
C ILE A 219 -5.15 1.84 13.43
N VAL A 220 -5.30 3.06 13.94
CA VAL A 220 -4.30 4.12 13.91
C VAL A 220 -4.06 4.57 15.34
N GLU A 221 -2.80 4.60 15.75
CA GLU A 221 -2.32 4.99 17.08
C GLU A 221 -1.98 6.50 17.12
N ASP A 222 -1.81 7.04 18.32
CA ASP A 222 -1.66 8.49 18.55
C ASP A 222 -0.43 9.06 17.85
N GLU A 223 0.69 8.35 17.88
CA GLU A 223 1.94 8.76 17.26
C GLU A 223 1.79 8.91 15.74
N ALA A 224 0.93 8.09 15.12
CA ALA A 224 0.65 8.19 13.69
C ALA A 224 -0.19 9.43 13.35
N PHE A 225 -1.11 9.85 14.23
CA PHE A 225 -1.87 11.08 14.05
C PHE A 225 -0.99 12.32 14.15
N GLU A 226 -0.07 12.35 15.12
CA GLU A 226 0.92 13.42 15.26
C GLU A 226 1.82 13.48 14.02
N GLN A 227 2.42 12.35 13.64
CA GLN A 227 3.31 12.27 12.47
C GLN A 227 2.59 12.65 11.17
N TRP A 228 1.31 12.28 11.00
CA TRP A 228 0.50 12.70 9.86
C TRP A 228 0.24 14.21 9.86
N TRP A 229 -0.07 14.79 11.02
CA TRP A 229 -0.38 16.21 11.15
C TRP A 229 0.82 17.10 10.80
N ASP A 230 2.02 16.66 11.18
CA ASP A 230 3.28 17.33 10.91
C ASP A 230 3.88 17.00 9.55
N ASN A 231 3.37 15.97 8.87
CA ASN A 231 3.86 15.55 7.56
C ASN A 231 3.69 16.66 6.52
N GLU A 232 4.76 17.05 5.82
CA GLU A 232 4.71 18.07 4.76
C GLU A 232 3.70 17.72 3.64
N ARG A 233 3.54 16.43 3.32
CA ARG A 233 2.60 15.96 2.29
C ARG A 233 1.15 16.24 2.65
N SER A 234 0.81 16.31 3.93
CA SER A 234 -0.53 16.64 4.41
C SER A 234 -0.88 18.13 4.22
N THR A 235 0.12 18.99 3.94
CA THR A 235 -0.06 20.43 3.70
C THR A 235 0.44 20.90 2.34
N ALA A 236 0.80 19.98 1.45
CA ALA A 236 1.40 20.27 0.16
C ALA A 236 0.54 21.20 -0.72
N THR A 237 -0.79 21.17 -0.57
CA THR A 237 -1.71 22.04 -1.29
C THR A 237 -2.70 22.73 -0.35
N GLU A 238 -3.20 23.89 -0.74
CA GLU A 238 -4.25 24.60 0.02
C GLU A 238 -5.53 23.77 0.15
N ALA A 239 -5.81 22.90 -0.83
CA ALA A 239 -6.95 21.99 -0.79
C ALA A 239 -6.79 20.92 0.30
N LEU A 240 -5.57 20.36 0.45
CA LEU A 240 -5.23 19.42 1.52
C LEU A 240 -5.28 20.08 2.90
N LYS A 241 -4.79 21.31 3.04
CA LYS A 241 -4.93 22.08 4.29
C LYS A 241 -6.39 22.28 4.66
N LYS A 242 -7.24 22.63 3.69
CA LYS A 242 -8.66 22.87 3.91
C LYS A 242 -9.42 21.62 4.33
N VAL A 243 -9.12 20.45 3.73
CA VAL A 243 -9.85 19.22 4.06
C VAL A 243 -9.55 18.77 5.50
N ARG A 244 -8.30 18.87 5.96
CA ARG A 244 -7.89 18.46 7.31
C ARG A 244 -8.27 19.43 8.43
N GLN A 245 -8.62 20.70 8.12
CA GLN A 245 -8.98 21.72 9.11
C GLN A 245 -10.10 21.28 10.06
N GLN A 246 -11.08 20.51 9.58
CA GLN A 246 -12.18 20.04 10.44
C GLN A 246 -11.74 18.97 11.44
N THR A 247 -10.63 18.28 11.17
CA THR A 247 -10.02 17.29 12.05
C THR A 247 -9.17 17.93 13.14
N GLN A 248 -8.78 19.21 12.99
CA GLN A 248 -7.90 19.90 13.94
C GLN A 248 -8.34 19.79 15.41
N PRO A 249 -9.62 20.04 15.79
CA PRO A 249 -10.01 19.97 17.20
C PRO A 249 -9.89 18.56 17.80
N PHE A 250 -9.90 17.53 16.95
CA PHE A 250 -9.66 16.15 17.38
C PHE A 250 -8.17 15.89 17.60
N ILE A 251 -7.31 16.42 16.71
CA ILE A 251 -5.85 16.34 16.89
C ILE A 251 -5.41 17.11 18.13
N ASP A 252 -5.89 18.34 18.31
CA ASP A 252 -5.56 19.17 19.48
C ASP A 252 -5.96 18.48 20.80
N TRP A 253 -7.07 17.72 20.80
CA TRP A 253 -7.50 16.94 21.96
C TRP A 253 -6.53 15.79 22.27
N MET A 254 -6.12 15.01 21.25
CA MET A 254 -5.17 13.90 21.44
C MET A 254 -3.82 14.40 22.00
N MET A 255 -3.26 15.46 21.42
CA MET A 255 -1.99 16.05 21.89
C MET A 255 -2.05 16.58 23.33
N THR A 256 -3.23 17.03 23.77
CA THR A 256 -3.42 17.51 25.15
C THR A 256 -3.48 16.36 26.14
N GLU A 257 -4.19 15.27 25.80
CA GLU A 257 -4.27 14.09 26.67
C GLU A 257 -2.90 13.44 26.88
N GLU A 258 -2.08 13.33 25.84
CA GLU A 258 -0.71 12.80 25.95
C GLU A 258 0.18 13.66 26.85
N SER A 259 0.08 14.99 26.75
CA SER A 259 0.89 15.92 27.56
C SER A 259 0.52 15.89 29.06
N ASP A 260 -0.75 15.68 29.39
CA ASP A 260 -1.22 15.63 30.78
C ASP A 260 -0.82 14.32 31.50
N GLU A 261 -0.55 13.24 30.75
CA GLU A 261 -0.11 11.96 31.32
C GLU A 261 1.38 11.96 31.73
N GLU A 262 2.24 12.76 31.08
CA GLU A 262 3.67 12.87 31.41
C GLU A 262 3.96 13.75 32.65
N GLU A 263 3.07 14.66 33.06
CA GLU A 263 3.27 15.52 34.24
C GLU A 263 2.93 14.83 35.58
N SER A 264 2.40 13.61 35.58
CA SER A 264 1.89 12.95 36.80
C SER A 264 2.88 11.99 37.50
N ASP A 265 4.13 11.88 37.05
CA ASP A 265 5.10 10.87 37.57
C ASP A 265 6.29 11.46 38.37
N GLU A 266 6.24 12.74 38.78
CA GLU A 266 7.34 13.41 39.54
C GLU A 266 7.01 13.88 40.97
N GLU A 267 5.90 13.49 41.60
CA GLU A 267 5.64 13.83 43.02
C GLU A 267 5.11 12.64 43.86
N SER A 268 5.99 11.77 44.36
CA SER A 268 5.73 10.98 45.57
C SER A 268 7.00 10.27 46.07
N GLY A 269 7.80 10.95 46.89
CA GLY A 269 9.04 10.36 47.38
C GLY A 269 9.74 11.02 48.55
N GLU A 270 9.04 11.71 49.46
CA GLU A 270 9.54 12.30 50.72
C GLU A 270 8.27 12.87 51.41
N GLU A 271 7.84 12.61 52.64
CA GLU A 271 8.45 12.25 53.91
C GLU A 271 7.32 11.65 54.80
N GLU A 272 7.57 10.60 55.58
CA GLU A 272 6.75 10.33 56.77
C GLU A 272 7.71 10.05 57.93
N GLU A 273 8.02 11.13 58.66
CA GLU A 273 8.71 11.14 59.93
C GLU A 273 7.84 10.55 61.05
N ASP A 274 8.54 9.94 62.01
CA ASP A 274 8.10 9.35 63.27
C ASP A 274 7.00 10.13 64.03
N ASP A 275 6.05 9.40 64.64
CA ASP A 275 5.57 9.68 66.01
C ASP A 275 4.71 8.51 66.54
N ASP A 276 5.38 7.50 67.12
CA ASP A 276 4.75 6.49 68.00
C ASP A 276 4.96 6.93 69.45
N ASP A 277 4.02 7.70 69.98
CA ASP A 277 3.90 7.99 71.41
C ASP A 277 2.42 7.79 71.80
N ASP A 278 2.07 6.59 72.26
CA ASP A 278 0.79 6.35 72.95
C ASP A 278 1.03 5.70 74.32
N GLU A 279 0.72 6.51 75.32
CA GLU A 279 0.88 6.31 76.75
C GLU A 279 -0.48 5.86 77.32
N SER A 280 -0.44 5.04 78.38
CA SER A 280 -1.53 4.83 79.37
C SER A 280 -2.63 3.82 78.96
N GLU A 281 -3.20 2.95 79.81
CA GLU A 281 -3.19 2.75 81.27
C GLU A 281 -3.78 1.35 81.58
#